data_AF-A0A1V4QSD3-F1
#
_entry.id   AF-A0A1V4QSD3-F1
#
_cell.length_a   1.000
_cell.length_b   1.000
_cell.length_c   1.000
_cell.angle_alpha   90.00
_cell.angle_beta   90.00
_cell.angle_gamma   90.00
#
_symmetry.space_group_name_H-M   'P 1'
#
loop_
_entity.id
_entity.type
_entity.pdbx_description
1 polymer ?
#
loop_
_entity_poly.entity_id
_entity_poly.type
_entity_poly.pdbx_seq_one_letter_code
_entity_poly.pdbx_strand_id
1 'polypeptide(L)'
;LPTGRTAEVIARQLLRSGTSVGANYRAACRAKFTRDFISKMGIVEEEADESLYWMELLSEADIVESEKLALLMKEADELLAIVVASIKTARKKSKKS
;
A
#
# COMPACT_ATOMS: atom_id res chain seq x y z
N LEU A 1 11.44 2.69 15.54
CA LEU A 1 11.97 3.79 14.70
C LEU A 1 12.87 4.66 15.56
N PRO A 2 13.98 5.20 15.02
CA PRO A 2 14.91 6.03 15.78
C PRO A 2 14.26 7.30 16.29
N THR A 3 14.86 7.91 17.31
CA THR A 3 14.34 9.12 17.95
C THR A 3 14.82 10.38 17.23
N GLY A 4 13.91 11.11 16.57
CA GLY A 4 14.17 12.38 15.90
C GLY A 4 12.91 12.92 15.20
N ARG A 5 12.78 14.25 15.08
CA ARG A 5 11.55 14.88 14.51
C ARG A 5 11.26 14.42 13.08
N THR A 6 12.28 14.28 12.24
CA THR A 6 12.15 13.78 10.86
C THR A 6 11.66 12.34 10.85
N ALA A 7 12.28 11.47 11.66
CA ALA A 7 11.90 10.07 11.78
C ALA A 7 10.45 9.92 12.28
N GLU A 8 10.02 10.77 13.23
CA GLU A 8 8.64 10.76 13.73
C GLU A 8 7.61 11.18 12.69
N VAL A 9 7.92 12.20 11.87
CA VAL A 9 7.02 12.64 10.80
C VAL A 9 6.85 11.54 9.76
N ILE A 10 7.94 10.92 9.31
CA ILE A 10 7.91 9.82 8.34
C ILE A 10 7.18 8.60 8.94
N ALA A 11 7.48 8.25 10.19
CA ALA A 11 6.82 7.17 10.93
C ALA A 11 5.29 7.31 10.92
N ARG A 12 4.79 8.52 11.16
CA ARG A 12 3.35 8.79 11.19
C ARG A 12 2.72 8.66 9.81
N GLN A 13 3.42 9.07 8.74
CA GLN A 13 2.92 8.88 7.38
C GLN A 13 2.89 7.40 7.00
N LEU A 14 3.96 6.67 7.25
CA LEU A 14 4.02 5.21 7.03
C LEU A 14 2.93 4.46 7.81
N LEU A 15 2.72 4.82 9.08
CA LEU A 15 1.67 4.22 9.90
C LEU A 15 0.27 4.48 9.30
N ARG A 16 0.03 5.70 8.82
CA ARG A 16 -1.24 6.09 8.22
C ARG A 16 -1.49 5.33 6.92
N SER A 17 -0.53 5.34 5.99
CA SER A 17 -0.68 4.66 4.70
C SER A 17 -0.77 3.14 4.89
N GLY A 18 0.11 2.54 5.69
CA GLY A 18 0.14 1.09 5.89
C GLY A 18 -1.12 0.53 6.53
N THR A 19 -1.72 1.26 7.49
CA THR A 19 -3.02 0.86 8.07
C THR A 19 -4.20 1.12 7.14
N SER A 20 -4.09 2.12 6.25
CA SER A 20 -5.08 2.45 5.22
C SER A 20 -5.23 1.34 4.17
N VAL A 21 -4.13 0.65 3.80
CA VAL A 21 -4.14 -0.50 2.87
C VAL A 21 -5.18 -1.55 3.31
N GLY A 22 -5.06 -2.04 4.55
CA GLY A 22 -5.95 -3.07 5.07
C GLY A 22 -7.39 -2.57 5.26
N ALA A 23 -7.57 -1.32 5.69
CA ALA A 23 -8.88 -0.70 5.87
C ALA A 23 -9.64 -0.59 4.54
N ASN A 24 -8.99 -0.08 3.50
CA ASN A 24 -9.56 0.08 2.16
C ASN A 24 -9.79 -1.27 1.47
N TYR A 25 -8.89 -2.24 1.64
CA TYR A 25 -9.08 -3.59 1.11
C TYR A 25 -10.33 -4.24 1.70
N ARG A 26 -10.52 -4.11 3.03
CA ARG A 26 -11.74 -4.59 3.70
C ARG A 26 -13.01 -3.91 3.19
N ALA A 27 -12.93 -2.62 2.83
CA ALA A 27 -14.04 -1.90 2.21
C ALA A 27 -14.31 -2.35 0.77
N ALA A 28 -13.25 -2.64 -0.01
CA ALA A 28 -13.34 -3.17 -1.37
C ALA A 28 -14.04 -4.53 -1.39
N CYS A 29 -13.69 -5.44 -0.47
CA CYS A 29 -14.35 -6.74 -0.31
C CYS A 29 -15.87 -6.67 -0.03
N ARG A 30 -16.38 -5.52 0.41
CA ARG A 30 -17.81 -5.27 0.65
C ARG A 30 -18.49 -4.47 -0.46
N ALA A 31 -17.79 -4.19 -1.56
CA ALA A 31 -18.34 -3.45 -2.68
C ALA A 31 -19.52 -4.19 -3.32
N LYS A 32 -20.59 -3.46 -3.63
CA LYS A 32 -21.81 -4.02 -4.24
C LYS A 32 -21.72 -4.14 -5.76
N PHE A 33 -20.83 -3.37 -6.37
CA PHE A 33 -20.68 -3.30 -7.83
C PHE A 33 -19.20 -3.41 -8.21
N THR A 34 -18.92 -3.99 -9.38
CA THR A 34 -17.55 -4.14 -9.89
C THR A 34 -16.82 -2.79 -10.01
N ARG A 35 -17.51 -1.72 -10.42
CA ARG A 35 -16.92 -0.37 -10.49
C ARG A 35 -16.51 0.18 -9.12
N ASP A 36 -17.31 -0.10 -8.08
CA ASP A 36 -17.03 0.30 -6.70
C ASP A 36 -15.86 -0.50 -6.14
N PHE A 37 -15.80 -1.81 -6.43
CA PHE A 37 -14.64 -2.65 -6.11
C PHE A 37 -13.36 -2.10 -6.75
N ILE A 38 -13.37 -1.82 -8.05
CA ILE A 38 -12.21 -1.27 -8.77
C ILE A 38 -11.77 0.07 -8.19
N SER A 39 -12.71 0.97 -7.90
CA SER A 39 -12.40 2.28 -7.31
C SER A 39 -11.73 2.14 -5.95
N LYS A 40 -12.26 1.28 -5.08
CA LYS A 40 -11.69 1.07 -3.74
C LYS A 40 -10.35 0.34 -3.79
N MET A 41 -10.20 -0.64 -4.68
CA MET A 41 -8.91 -1.29 -4.90
C MET A 41 -7.85 -0.33 -5.44
N GLY A 42 -8.24 0.70 -6.21
CA GLY A 42 -7.32 1.77 -6.60
C GLY A 42 -6.78 2.55 -5.40
N ILE A 43 -7.60 2.82 -4.39
CA ILE A 43 -7.13 3.43 -3.13
C ILE A 43 -6.16 2.49 -2.40
N VAL A 44 -6.44 1.17 -2.40
CA VAL A 44 -5.51 0.19 -1.80
C VAL A 44 -4.16 0.19 -2.52
N GLU A 45 -4.16 0.31 -3.85
CA GLU A 45 -2.95 0.42 -4.68
C GLU A 45 -2.13 1.65 -4.29
N GLU A 46 -2.78 2.82 -4.24
CA GLU A 46 -2.15 4.10 -3.86
C GLU A 46 -1.54 4.06 -2.45
N GLU A 47 -2.24 3.50 -1.47
CA GLU A 47 -1.78 3.45 -0.07
C GLU A 47 -0.64 2.42 0.13
N ALA A 48 -0.62 1.34 -0.66
CA ALA A 48 0.45 0.34 -0.63
C ALA A 48 1.74 0.91 -1.22
N ASP A 49 1.62 1.61 -2.35
CA ASP A 49 2.73 2.32 -3.00
C ASP A 49 3.27 3.45 -2.10
N GLU A 50 2.39 4.24 -1.47
CA GLU A 50 2.80 5.27 -0.50
C GLU A 50 3.55 4.65 0.70
N SER A 51 3.14 3.47 1.15
CA SER A 51 3.82 2.76 2.24
C SER A 51 5.23 2.29 1.86
N LEU A 52 5.41 1.80 0.62
CA LEU A 52 6.72 1.48 0.07
C LEU A 52 7.61 2.71 0.03
N TYR A 53 7.11 3.81 -0.54
CA TYR A 53 7.83 5.08 -0.62
C TYR A 53 8.34 5.57 0.75
N TRP A 54 7.51 5.49 1.80
CA TRP A 54 7.97 5.90 3.13
C TRP A 54 9.04 4.97 3.72
N MET A 55 9.03 3.67 3.39
CA MET A 55 10.10 2.75 3.79
C MET A 55 11.40 3.03 3.01
N GLU A 56 11.31 3.29 1.72
CA GLU A 56 12.45 3.73 0.90
C GLU A 56 13.08 4.99 1.49
N LEU A 57 12.27 6.00 1.80
CA LEU A 57 12.75 7.25 2.37
C LEU A 57 13.41 7.07 3.76
N LEU A 58 12.90 6.15 4.59
CA LEU A 58 13.54 5.80 5.87
C LEU A 58 14.92 5.16 5.65
N SER A 59 15.08 4.35 4.61
CA SER A 59 16.35 3.72 4.24
C SER A 59 17.32 4.74 3.65
N GLU A 60 16.88 5.55 2.68
CA GLU A 60 17.72 6.54 1.99
C GLU A 60 18.19 7.67 2.92
N ALA A 61 17.41 8.00 3.95
CA ALA A 61 17.78 8.99 4.94
C ALA A 61 18.70 8.44 6.06
N ASP A 62 19.19 7.19 5.94
CA ASP A 62 19.96 6.48 6.97
C ASP A 62 19.26 6.46 8.35
N ILE A 63 17.92 6.56 8.36
CA ILE A 63 17.12 6.50 9.59
C ILE A 63 16.97 5.03 9.99
N VAL A 64 16.71 4.13 9.03
CA VAL A 64 16.61 2.70 9.29
C VAL A 64 17.53 1.96 8.32
N GLU A 65 18.34 1.04 8.85
CA GLU A 65 19.14 0.14 8.02
C GLU A 65 18.26 -0.60 7.01
N SER A 66 18.65 -0.59 5.74
CA SER A 66 17.90 -1.17 4.63
C SER A 66 17.51 -2.63 4.86
N GLU A 67 18.39 -3.39 5.52
CA GLU A 67 18.24 -4.80 5.85
C GLU A 67 17.05 -5.05 6.79
N LYS A 68 16.71 -4.07 7.63
CA LYS A 68 15.55 -4.14 8.54
C LYS A 68 14.23 -3.90 7.81
N LEU A 69 14.27 -3.22 6.66
CA LEU A 69 13.11 -2.92 5.83
C LEU A 69 12.95 -3.87 4.64
N ALA A 70 14.02 -4.56 4.23
CA ALA A 70 14.05 -5.39 3.02
C ALA A 70 12.90 -6.41 2.95
N LEU A 71 12.60 -7.10 4.05
CA LEU A 71 11.49 -8.06 4.10
C LEU A 71 10.13 -7.35 3.98
N LEU A 72 9.94 -6.22 4.66
CA LEU A 72 8.68 -5.47 4.65
C LEU A 72 8.43 -4.82 3.28
N MET A 73 9.46 -4.27 2.65
CA MET A 73 9.38 -3.71 1.31
C MET A 73 9.04 -4.81 0.29
N LYS A 74 9.69 -5.97 0.39
CA LYS A 74 9.36 -7.11 -0.47
C LYS A 74 7.89 -7.55 -0.29
N GLU A 75 7.41 -7.67 0.95
CA GLU A 75 6.01 -8.01 1.22
C GLU A 75 5.05 -6.95 0.65
N ALA A 76 5.38 -5.67 0.79
CA ALA A 76 4.57 -4.58 0.26
C ALA A 76 4.52 -4.57 -1.28
N ASP A 77 5.63 -4.88 -1.96
CA ASP A 77 5.67 -5.08 -3.41
C ASP A 77 4.80 -6.26 -3.85
N GLU A 78 4.86 -7.38 -3.13
CA GLU A 78 4.01 -8.55 -3.40
C GLU A 78 2.53 -8.21 -3.24
N LEU A 79 2.16 -7.45 -2.19
CA LEU A 79 0.80 -6.96 -1.99
C LEU A 79 0.36 -6.00 -3.11
N LEU A 80 1.22 -5.07 -3.54
CA LEU A 80 0.95 -4.16 -4.64
C LEU A 80 0.70 -4.93 -5.94
N ALA A 81 1.53 -5.94 -6.24
CA ALA A 81 1.36 -6.80 -7.40
C ALA A 81 0.01 -7.55 -7.39
N ILE A 82 -0.40 -8.07 -6.22
CA ILE A 82 -1.70 -8.74 -6.03
C ILE A 82 -2.86 -7.76 -6.27
N VAL A 83 -2.77 -6.54 -5.74
CA VAL A 83 -3.78 -5.49 -5.90
C VAL A 83 -3.94 -5.12 -7.37
N VAL A 84 -2.83 -4.84 -8.07
CA VAL A 84 -2.83 -4.51 -9.51
C VAL A 84 -3.41 -5.66 -10.35
N ALA A 85 -3.03 -6.90 -10.06
CA ALA A 85 -3.57 -8.08 -10.75
C ALA A 85 -5.08 -8.23 -10.52
N SER A 86 -5.55 -7.98 -9.31
CA SER A 86 -6.97 -8.00 -8.94
C SER A 86 -7.77 -6.95 -9.70
N ILE A 87 -7.26 -5.71 -9.80
CA ILE A 87 -7.86 -4.61 -10.56
C ILE A 87 -7.94 -4.97 -12.06
N LYS A 88 -6.84 -5.46 -12.64
CA LYS A 88 -6.78 -5.88 -14.06
C LYS A 88 -7.83 -6.96 -14.35
N THR A 89 -7.96 -7.94 -13.46
CA THR A 89 -8.94 -9.02 -13.59
C THR A 89 -10.38 -8.51 -13.52
N ALA A 90 -10.69 -7.65 -12.55
CA ALA A 90 -12.02 -7.04 -12.40
C ALA A 90 -12.41 -6.19 -13.62
N ARG A 91 -11.48 -5.38 -14.14
CA ARG A 91 -11.68 -4.58 -15.37
C ARG A 91 -11.97 -5.47 -16.58
N LYS A 92 -11.23 -6.57 -16.75
CA LYS A 92 -11.45 -7.52 -17.86
C LYS A 92 -12.83 -8.18 -17.78
N LYS A 93 -13.30 -8.54 -16.58
CA LYS A 93 -14.64 -9.11 -16.37
C LYS A 93 -15.74 -8.10 -16.69
N SER A 94 -15.57 -6.84 -16.29
CA SER A 94 -16.55 -5.77 -16.55
C SER A 94 -16.72 -5.42 -18.03
N LYS A 95 -15.68 -5.61 -18.87
CA LYS A 95 -15.77 -5.37 -20.33
C LYS A 95 -16.43 -6.50 -21.12
N LYS A 96 -16.63 -7.67 -20.50
CA LYS A 96 -17.27 -8.85 -21.11
C LYS A 96 -18.77 -8.96 -20.78
N SER A 97 -19.27 -8.14 -19.86
CA SER A 97 -20.68 -8.03 -19.48
C SER A 97 -21.32 -6.86 -20.19
#